data_AF-A0A4R1AP44-F1
#
_entry.id   AF-A0A4R1AP44-F1
#
_cell.length_a   1.000
_cell.length_b   1.000
_cell.length_c   1.000
_cell.angle_alpha   90.00
_cell.angle_beta   90.00
_cell.angle_gamma   90.00
#
_symmetry.space_group_name_H-M   'P 1'
#
loop_
_entity.id
_entity.type
_entity.pdbx_description
1 polymer ?
#
loop_
_entity_poly.entity_id
_entity_poly.type
_entity_poly.pdbx_seq_one_letter_code
_entity_poly.pdbx_strand_id
1 'polypeptide(L)'
;MRIEELKRQAEEKEKVDNSIELLRNKLKTKFKEFQLTSNKLTDLIAEKMRLRKEILLGEFNIYFEKNGFNVTKISDTAYEATYKSVMVSIWDQRPNDFDSESEFYLDIDDKLHTILIRASEKSSNRLYWKHNLSYRGKNIHFKNADDIFDSIAEPDEVEDFIKKIEGNTEWYTGTIQDFDKIKFVYAIEGFSLEYMLFVDLFEAI
;
A
#
# COMPACT_ATOMS: atom_id res chain seq x y z
N MET A 1 -30.22 -26.96 43.87
CA MET A 1 -29.38 -27.12 42.65
C MET A 1 -28.55 -28.38 42.81
N ARG A 2 -28.71 -29.35 41.90
CA ARG A 2 -28.12 -30.71 41.96
C ARG A 2 -26.77 -30.71 41.25
N ILE A 3 -25.80 -31.45 41.77
CA ILE A 3 -24.45 -31.63 41.20
C ILE A 3 -24.48 -32.00 39.71
N GLU A 4 -25.49 -32.72 39.26
CA GLU A 4 -25.71 -33.08 37.85
C GLU A 4 -25.96 -31.86 36.93
N GLU A 5 -26.67 -30.85 37.41
CA GLU A 5 -26.91 -29.59 36.68
C GLU A 5 -25.59 -28.82 36.49
N LEU A 6 -24.76 -28.77 37.54
CA LEU A 6 -23.44 -28.14 37.49
C LEU A 6 -22.46 -28.90 36.59
N LYS A 7 -22.50 -30.24 36.59
CA LYS A 7 -21.71 -31.07 35.66
C LYS A 7 -22.11 -30.83 34.21
N ARG A 8 -23.42 -30.80 33.92
CA ARG A 8 -23.93 -30.52 32.57
C ARG A 8 -23.53 -29.12 32.09
N GLN A 9 -23.65 -28.10 32.94
CA GLN A 9 -23.20 -26.75 32.63
C GLN A 9 -21.68 -26.66 32.40
N ALA A 10 -20.88 -27.42 33.16
CA ALA A 10 -19.43 -27.49 32.97
C ALA A 10 -19.06 -28.18 31.64
N GLU A 11 -19.70 -29.29 31.30
CA GLU A 11 -19.47 -30.01 30.04
C GLU A 11 -19.94 -29.21 28.81
N GLU A 12 -21.05 -28.49 28.90
CA GLU A 12 -21.52 -27.57 27.86
C GLU A 12 -20.54 -26.40 27.67
N LYS A 13 -20.05 -25.83 28.78
CA LYS A 13 -19.04 -24.77 28.75
C LYS A 13 -17.72 -25.24 28.14
N GLU A 14 -17.24 -26.42 28.50
CA GLU A 14 -16.00 -27.01 27.94
C GLU A 14 -16.13 -27.29 26.43
N LYS A 15 -17.31 -27.69 25.94
CA LYS A 15 -17.55 -27.84 24.50
C LYS A 15 -17.55 -26.52 23.75
N VAL A 16 -18.10 -25.46 24.35
CA VAL A 16 -18.08 -24.11 23.78
C VAL A 16 -16.69 -23.50 23.80
N ASP A 17 -15.93 -23.69 24.88
CA ASP A 17 -14.55 -23.23 25.01
C ASP A 17 -13.64 -23.92 23.97
N ASN A 18 -13.82 -25.22 23.74
CA ASN A 18 -13.11 -25.94 22.68
C ASN A 18 -13.53 -25.49 21.26
N SER A 19 -14.80 -25.16 21.03
CA SER A 19 -15.26 -24.74 19.70
C SER A 19 -14.78 -23.34 19.34
N ILE A 20 -14.73 -22.41 20.30
CA ILE A 20 -14.20 -21.07 20.05
C ILE A 20 -12.68 -21.09 19.85
N GLU A 21 -11.95 -21.95 20.57
CA GLU A 21 -10.51 -22.11 20.35
C GLU A 21 -10.20 -22.59 18.92
N LEU A 22 -10.98 -23.54 18.41
CA LEU A 22 -10.88 -23.97 17.01
C LEU A 22 -11.14 -22.83 16.02
N LEU A 23 -12.15 -21.99 16.28
CA LEU A 23 -12.43 -20.81 15.45
C LEU A 23 -11.30 -19.78 15.50
N ARG A 24 -10.74 -19.49 16.67
CA ARG A 24 -9.58 -18.57 16.82
C ARG A 24 -8.35 -19.09 16.08
N ASN A 25 -8.08 -20.40 16.15
CA ASN A 25 -6.99 -21.02 15.40
C ASN A 25 -7.21 -20.92 13.89
N LYS A 26 -8.44 -21.09 13.41
CA LYS A 26 -8.80 -20.85 12.01
C LYS A 26 -8.59 -19.39 11.62
N LEU A 27 -9.04 -18.45 12.45
CA LEU A 27 -8.85 -17.00 12.25
C LEU A 27 -7.37 -16.64 12.12
N LYS A 28 -6.52 -17.10 13.05
CA LYS A 28 -5.06 -16.91 12.99
C LYS A 28 -4.45 -17.46 11.72
N THR A 29 -4.86 -18.66 11.31
CA THR A 29 -4.38 -19.29 10.08
C THR A 29 -4.76 -18.46 8.84
N LYS A 30 -6.01 -18.02 8.76
CA LYS A 30 -6.49 -17.14 7.68
C LYS A 30 -5.77 -15.81 7.65
N PHE A 31 -5.49 -15.22 8.82
CA PHE A 31 -4.75 -13.96 8.88
C PHE A 31 -3.29 -14.11 8.41
N LYS A 32 -2.64 -15.24 8.69
CA LYS A 32 -1.31 -15.56 8.15
C LYS A 32 -1.33 -15.76 6.63
N GLU A 33 -2.35 -16.45 6.10
CA GLU A 33 -2.57 -16.56 4.64
C GLU A 33 -2.75 -15.18 3.98
N PHE A 34 -3.53 -14.31 4.62
CA PHE A 34 -3.72 -12.93 4.19
C PHE A 34 -2.41 -12.14 4.23
N GLN A 35 -1.62 -12.27 5.30
CA GLN A 35 -0.31 -11.61 5.42
C GLN A 35 0.61 -11.99 4.26
N LEU A 36 0.69 -13.27 3.90
CA LEU A 36 1.51 -13.72 2.77
C LEU A 36 1.03 -13.11 1.44
N THR A 37 -0.30 -13.03 1.25
CA THR A 37 -0.89 -12.39 0.06
C THR A 37 -0.62 -10.89 0.04
N SER A 38 -0.76 -10.21 1.18
CA SER A 38 -0.46 -8.78 1.34
C SER A 38 1.00 -8.48 1.02
N ASN A 39 1.93 -9.27 1.54
CA ASN A 39 3.36 -9.09 1.28
C ASN A 39 3.66 -9.22 -0.23
N LYS A 40 3.07 -10.20 -0.92
CA LYS A 40 3.23 -10.32 -2.38
C LYS A 40 2.77 -9.07 -3.13
N LEU A 41 1.64 -8.48 -2.74
CA LEU A 41 1.17 -7.24 -3.35
C LEU A 41 2.12 -6.08 -3.03
N THR A 42 2.60 -5.97 -1.79
CA THR A 42 3.58 -4.97 -1.36
C THR A 42 4.89 -5.08 -2.17
N ASP A 43 5.39 -6.30 -2.41
CA ASP A 43 6.60 -6.52 -3.23
C ASP A 43 6.38 -6.08 -4.69
N LEU A 44 5.19 -6.35 -5.25
CA LEU A 44 4.83 -5.90 -6.60
C LEU A 44 4.72 -4.38 -6.70
N ILE A 45 4.14 -3.72 -5.68
CA ILE A 45 4.09 -2.26 -5.57
C ILE A 45 5.51 -1.70 -5.53
N ALA A 46 6.38 -2.27 -4.70
CA ALA A 46 7.76 -1.83 -4.58
C ALA A 46 8.52 -1.91 -5.90
N GLU A 47 8.43 -3.06 -6.59
CA GLU A 47 9.09 -3.21 -7.89
C GLU A 47 8.52 -2.25 -8.94
N LYS A 48 7.20 -2.04 -8.97
CA LYS A 48 6.56 -1.10 -9.88
C LYS A 48 6.99 0.34 -9.59
N MET A 49 7.06 0.72 -8.32
CA MET A 49 7.45 2.06 -7.89
C MET A 49 8.90 2.33 -8.26
N ARG A 50 9.82 1.41 -7.92
CA ARG A 50 11.24 1.48 -8.30
C ARG A 50 11.43 1.74 -9.80
N LEU A 51 10.76 0.94 -10.64
CA LEU A 51 10.81 1.11 -12.09
C LEU A 51 10.24 2.46 -12.55
N ARG A 52 9.15 2.95 -11.94
CA ARG A 52 8.57 4.26 -12.30
C ARG A 52 9.46 5.43 -11.87
N LYS A 53 10.16 5.33 -10.75
CA LYS A 53 11.17 6.31 -10.31
C LYS A 53 12.32 6.38 -11.31
N GLU A 54 12.85 5.23 -11.72
CA GLU A 54 13.91 5.14 -12.74
C GLU A 54 13.45 5.74 -14.08
N ILE A 55 12.22 5.43 -14.50
CA ILE A 55 11.63 6.01 -15.71
C ILE A 55 11.50 7.53 -15.59
N LEU A 56 10.98 8.07 -14.48
CA LEU A 56 10.82 9.51 -14.28
C LEU A 56 12.17 10.25 -14.40
N LEU A 57 13.21 9.77 -13.71
CA LEU A 57 14.54 10.38 -13.76
C LEU A 57 15.17 10.26 -15.16
N GLY A 58 14.94 9.14 -15.85
CA GLY A 58 15.37 8.95 -17.24
C GLY A 58 14.64 9.88 -18.23
N GLU A 59 13.32 10.02 -18.08
CA GLU A 59 12.50 10.94 -18.89
C GLU A 59 12.90 12.39 -18.65
N PHE A 60 13.19 12.79 -17.40
CA PHE A 60 13.76 14.10 -17.06
C PHE A 60 15.05 14.36 -17.83
N ASN A 61 16.02 13.44 -17.74
CA ASN A 61 17.32 13.59 -18.42
C ASN A 61 17.13 13.76 -19.94
N ILE A 62 16.38 12.84 -20.56
CA ILE A 62 16.14 12.84 -22.00
C ILE A 62 15.43 14.13 -22.45
N TYR A 63 14.43 14.60 -21.69
CA TYR A 63 13.68 15.80 -22.04
C TYR A 63 14.59 17.04 -22.03
N PHE A 64 15.37 17.23 -20.97
CA PHE A 64 16.21 18.42 -20.83
C PHE A 64 17.42 18.42 -21.78
N GLU A 65 18.10 17.29 -21.96
CA GLU A 65 19.19 17.17 -22.95
C GLU A 65 18.70 17.51 -24.38
N LYS A 66 17.52 16.99 -24.77
CA LYS A 66 16.92 17.30 -26.09
C LYS A 66 16.57 18.77 -26.27
N ASN A 67 16.29 19.47 -25.18
CA ASN A 67 16.01 20.91 -25.18
C ASN A 67 17.27 21.77 -24.94
N GLY A 68 18.46 21.17 -25.01
CA GLY A 68 19.74 21.88 -24.99
C GLY A 68 20.28 22.20 -23.60
N PHE A 69 19.69 21.66 -22.54
CA PHE A 69 20.23 21.77 -21.19
C PHE A 69 21.42 20.82 -21.01
N ASN A 70 22.36 21.23 -20.16
CA ASN A 70 23.37 20.32 -19.61
C ASN A 70 22.79 19.64 -18.36
N VAL A 71 22.67 18.32 -18.38
CA VAL A 71 22.11 17.56 -17.26
C VAL A 71 23.21 16.86 -16.48
N THR A 72 23.22 17.03 -15.15
CA THR A 72 24.17 16.42 -14.23
C THR A 72 23.43 15.52 -13.26
N LYS A 73 23.86 14.27 -13.14
CA LYS A 73 23.40 13.37 -12.08
C LYS A 73 24.10 13.75 -10.77
N ILE A 74 23.36 14.28 -9.80
CA ILE A 74 23.88 14.70 -8.50
C ILE A 74 24.03 13.51 -7.56
N SER A 75 23.06 12.59 -7.59
CA SER A 75 23.08 11.32 -6.86
C SER A 75 22.24 10.27 -7.57
N ASP A 76 22.11 9.07 -7.00
CA ASP A 76 21.22 8.04 -7.56
C ASP A 76 19.75 8.42 -7.61
N THR A 77 19.34 9.41 -6.79
CA THR A 77 17.95 9.85 -6.70
C THR A 77 17.76 11.32 -7.07
N ALA A 78 18.77 11.98 -7.64
CA ALA A 78 18.70 13.42 -7.95
C ALA A 78 19.45 13.82 -9.22
N TYR A 79 18.83 14.70 -10.00
CA TYR A 79 19.37 15.28 -11.23
C TYR A 79 19.17 16.80 -11.25
N GLU A 80 20.09 17.50 -11.92
CA GLU A 80 20.02 18.94 -12.16
C GLU A 80 20.24 19.22 -13.65
N ALA A 81 19.38 20.03 -14.26
CA ALA A 81 19.46 20.48 -15.64
C ALA A 81 19.71 21.99 -15.67
N THR A 82 20.73 22.43 -16.41
CA THR A 82 21.09 23.86 -16.51
C THR A 82 21.14 24.34 -17.96
N TYR A 83 20.58 25.52 -18.22
CA TYR A 83 20.70 26.23 -19.49
C TYR A 83 20.83 27.73 -19.26
N LYS A 84 22.01 28.30 -19.55
CA LYS A 84 22.35 29.70 -19.23
C LYS A 84 22.16 29.97 -17.74
N SER A 85 21.14 30.74 -17.37
CA SER A 85 20.81 31.08 -15.98
C SER A 85 19.64 30.28 -15.42
N VAL A 86 19.01 29.43 -16.22
CA VAL A 86 17.87 28.61 -15.80
C VAL A 86 18.39 27.31 -15.20
N MET A 87 17.86 26.95 -14.04
CA MET A 87 18.17 25.71 -13.33
C MET A 87 16.88 24.96 -13.01
N VAL A 88 16.87 23.66 -13.32
CA VAL A 88 15.79 22.76 -12.95
C VAL A 88 16.38 21.56 -12.23
N SER A 89 15.91 21.28 -11.01
CA SER A 89 16.41 20.16 -10.21
C SER A 89 15.27 19.22 -9.84
N ILE A 90 15.50 17.92 -9.92
CA ILE A 90 14.55 16.89 -9.50
C ILE A 90 15.19 15.93 -8.51
N TRP A 91 14.50 15.59 -7.42
CA TRP A 91 14.99 14.61 -6.46
C TRP A 91 13.89 13.84 -5.71
N ASP A 92 14.15 12.57 -5.40
CA ASP A 92 13.25 11.71 -4.62
C ASP A 92 13.27 12.11 -3.13
N GLN A 93 12.10 12.39 -2.55
CA GLN A 93 11.94 12.66 -1.12
C GLN A 93 11.74 11.40 -0.28
N ARG A 94 11.16 10.36 -0.89
CA ARG A 94 10.82 9.10 -0.23
C ARG A 94 11.46 7.96 -1.00
N PRO A 95 12.76 7.70 -0.79
CA PRO A 95 13.46 6.62 -1.48
C PRO A 95 12.94 5.23 -1.11
N ASN A 96 11.97 5.12 -0.20
CA ASN A 96 11.25 3.90 0.06
C ASN A 96 10.32 3.55 -1.11
N ASP A 97 10.36 2.30 -1.56
CA ASP A 97 9.51 1.81 -2.65
C ASP A 97 8.27 1.07 -2.14
N PHE A 98 8.21 0.71 -0.86
CA PHE A 98 7.10 -0.09 -0.31
C PHE A 98 5.76 0.66 -0.20
N ASP A 99 5.77 1.97 -0.43
CA ASP A 99 4.57 2.81 -0.36
C ASP A 99 3.83 2.81 -1.71
N SER A 100 2.50 2.92 -1.67
CA SER A 100 1.64 3.00 -2.87
C SER A 100 1.76 4.33 -3.63
N GLU A 101 2.51 5.28 -3.08
CA GLU A 101 2.78 6.61 -3.62
C GLU A 101 4.21 7.02 -3.28
N SER A 102 4.88 7.68 -4.24
CA SER A 102 6.20 8.27 -4.05
C SER A 102 6.18 9.74 -4.41
N GLU A 103 7.01 10.53 -3.72
CA GLU A 103 7.10 11.98 -3.86
C GLU A 103 8.47 12.39 -4.42
N PHE A 104 8.45 13.20 -5.46
CA PHE A 104 9.62 13.90 -6.00
C PHE A 104 9.41 15.39 -5.84
N TYR A 105 10.50 16.10 -5.58
CA TYR A 105 10.54 17.54 -5.68
C TYR A 105 11.15 17.95 -7.00
N LEU A 106 10.47 18.86 -7.69
CA LEU A 106 10.93 19.52 -8.89
C LEU A 106 11.05 21.01 -8.59
N ASP A 107 12.26 21.54 -8.62
CA ASP A 107 12.55 22.95 -8.41
C ASP A 107 12.88 23.60 -9.76
N ILE A 108 12.18 24.68 -10.10
CA ILE A 108 12.40 25.47 -11.32
C ILE A 108 12.68 26.91 -10.90
N ASP A 109 13.94 27.34 -10.97
CA ASP A 109 14.37 28.69 -10.57
C ASP A 109 13.79 29.12 -9.19
N ASP A 110 14.01 28.30 -8.16
CA ASP A 110 13.56 28.47 -6.77
C ASP A 110 12.02 28.33 -6.55
N LYS A 111 11.32 27.72 -7.51
CA LYS A 111 9.89 27.36 -7.37
C LYS A 111 9.76 25.85 -7.22
N LEU A 112 9.40 25.43 -6.02
CA LEU A 112 9.23 24.03 -5.68
C LEU A 112 7.85 23.49 -6.07
N HIS A 113 7.85 22.38 -6.79
CA HIS A 113 6.67 21.58 -7.14
C HIS A 113 6.83 20.16 -6.60
N THR A 114 5.78 19.61 -6.00
CA THR A 114 5.75 18.19 -5.59
C THR A 114 5.11 17.36 -6.70
N ILE A 115 5.88 16.41 -7.24
CA ILE A 115 5.42 15.40 -8.19
C ILE A 115 5.12 14.11 -7.43
N LEU A 116 3.94 13.55 -7.63
CA LEU A 116 3.52 12.26 -7.09
C LEU A 116 3.61 11.19 -8.17
N ILE A 117 4.28 10.08 -7.89
CA ILE A 117 4.12 8.83 -8.62
C ILE A 117 3.12 7.98 -7.84
N ARG A 118 1.94 7.73 -8.40
CA ARG A 118 0.87 6.97 -7.73
C ARG A 118 0.07 6.13 -8.70
N ALA A 119 -0.68 5.16 -8.20
CA ALA A 119 -1.69 4.49 -9.01
C ALA A 119 -2.77 5.49 -9.44
N SER A 120 -3.21 5.40 -10.70
CA SER A 120 -4.31 6.22 -11.22
C SER A 120 -5.56 6.06 -10.36
N GLU A 121 -6.29 7.15 -10.15
CA GLU A 121 -7.51 7.22 -9.34
C GLU A 121 -8.54 6.15 -9.71
N LYS A 122 -8.59 5.73 -10.99
CA LYS A 122 -9.49 4.67 -11.46
C LYS A 122 -9.19 3.28 -10.88
N SER A 123 -8.01 3.10 -10.30
CA SER A 123 -7.50 1.80 -9.85
C SER A 123 -6.80 1.83 -8.48
N SER A 124 -6.64 3.01 -7.87
CA SER A 124 -5.89 3.20 -6.63
C SER A 124 -6.48 2.43 -5.44
N ASN A 125 -7.81 2.31 -5.38
CA ASN A 125 -8.51 1.55 -4.34
C ASN A 125 -8.12 0.07 -4.29
N ARG A 126 -7.62 -0.50 -5.40
CA ARG A 126 -7.19 -1.90 -5.48
C ARG A 126 -5.95 -2.20 -4.64
N LEU A 127 -5.15 -1.17 -4.34
CA LEU A 127 -3.92 -1.32 -3.57
C LEU A 127 -4.12 -1.33 -2.04
N TYR A 128 -5.35 -1.07 -1.58
CA TYR A 128 -5.68 -0.98 -0.15
C TYR A 128 -6.61 -2.11 0.28
N TRP A 129 -6.65 -2.36 1.60
CA TRP A 129 -7.53 -3.37 2.18
C TRP A 129 -8.98 -3.07 1.84
N LYS A 130 -9.74 -4.09 1.45
CA LYS A 130 -11.17 -3.97 1.19
C LYS A 130 -11.97 -3.74 2.47
N HIS A 131 -11.51 -4.32 3.57
CA HIS A 131 -12.12 -4.26 4.89
C HIS A 131 -11.07 -3.89 5.94
N ASN A 132 -11.34 -2.81 6.68
CA ASN A 132 -10.57 -2.46 7.85
C ASN A 132 -10.78 -3.50 8.96
N LEU A 133 -9.70 -3.90 9.62
CA LEU A 133 -9.74 -4.81 10.76
C LEU A 133 -9.45 -4.00 12.02
N SER A 134 -10.44 -3.87 12.89
CA SER A 134 -10.27 -3.22 14.19
C SER A 134 -11.10 -3.95 15.25
N TYR A 135 -10.57 -4.01 16.47
CA TYR A 135 -11.24 -4.59 17.63
C TYR A 135 -11.17 -3.61 18.80
N ARG A 136 -12.33 -3.21 19.34
CA ARG A 136 -12.44 -2.28 20.48
C ARG A 136 -11.60 -0.99 20.30
N GLY A 137 -11.68 -0.40 19.10
CA GLY A 137 -10.96 0.82 18.74
C GLY A 137 -9.47 0.65 18.43
N LYS A 138 -8.92 -0.57 18.48
CA LYS A 138 -7.54 -0.86 18.09
C LYS A 138 -7.51 -1.45 16.69
N ASN A 139 -6.68 -0.88 15.82
CA ASN A 139 -6.41 -1.47 14.51
C ASN A 139 -5.63 -2.78 14.68
N ILE A 140 -6.04 -3.80 13.92
CA ILE A 140 -5.37 -5.09 13.89
C ILE A 140 -4.29 -5.03 12.83
N HIS A 141 -3.06 -5.34 13.25
CA HIS A 141 -1.90 -5.43 12.39
C HIS A 141 -1.04 -6.62 12.80
N PHE A 142 -0.10 -7.04 11.95
CA PHE A 142 0.66 -8.28 12.15
C PHE A 142 1.32 -8.43 13.53
N LYS A 143 1.70 -7.32 14.18
CA LYS A 143 2.35 -7.33 15.51
C LYS A 143 1.42 -7.58 16.70
N ASN A 144 0.11 -7.40 16.57
CA ASN A 144 -0.86 -7.50 17.69
C ASN A 144 -2.03 -8.45 17.41
N ALA A 145 -2.08 -9.03 16.21
CA ALA A 145 -3.23 -9.80 15.77
C ALA A 145 -3.46 -11.05 16.63
N ASP A 146 -2.40 -11.79 16.98
CA ASP A 146 -2.53 -13.00 17.79
C ASP A 146 -3.14 -12.71 19.17
N ASP A 147 -2.61 -11.71 19.89
CA ASP A 147 -3.13 -11.27 21.20
C ASP A 147 -4.58 -10.80 21.11
N ILE A 148 -4.93 -10.06 20.05
CA ILE A 148 -6.29 -9.59 19.83
C ILE A 148 -7.21 -10.78 19.57
N PHE A 149 -6.85 -11.70 18.67
CA PHE A 149 -7.67 -12.85 18.32
C PHE A 149 -7.89 -13.79 19.51
N ASP A 150 -6.88 -13.97 20.37
CA ASP A 150 -7.03 -14.75 21.61
C ASP A 150 -8.00 -14.11 22.61
N SER A 151 -8.18 -12.79 22.56
CA SER A 151 -9.08 -12.06 23.45
C SER A 151 -10.56 -12.07 23.03
N ILE A 152 -10.88 -12.51 21.81
CA ILE A 152 -12.25 -12.48 21.27
C ILE A 152 -13.07 -13.61 21.87
N ALA A 153 -14.01 -13.29 22.77
CA ALA A 153 -14.82 -14.27 23.50
C ALA A 153 -16.08 -14.74 22.76
N GLU A 154 -16.53 -14.01 21.74
CA GLU A 154 -17.78 -14.30 21.03
C GLU A 154 -17.50 -15.02 19.70
N PRO A 155 -18.04 -16.23 19.46
CA PRO A 155 -17.83 -16.97 18.21
C PRO A 155 -18.23 -16.17 16.95
N ASP A 156 -19.34 -15.42 17.02
CA ASP A 156 -19.83 -14.60 15.90
C ASP A 156 -18.84 -13.49 15.52
N GLU A 157 -18.16 -12.89 16.51
CA GLU A 157 -17.11 -11.90 16.25
C GLU A 157 -15.91 -12.56 15.54
N VAL A 158 -15.50 -13.75 15.98
CA VAL A 158 -14.40 -14.52 15.34
C VAL A 158 -14.77 -14.84 13.88
N GLU A 159 -16.00 -15.27 13.62
CA GLU A 159 -16.49 -15.56 12.27
C GLU A 159 -16.55 -14.33 11.38
N ASP A 160 -16.97 -13.17 11.90
CA ASP A 160 -16.95 -11.90 11.15
C ASP A 160 -15.53 -11.50 10.74
N PHE A 161 -14.54 -11.65 11.65
CA PHE A 161 -13.15 -11.43 11.30
C PHE A 161 -12.65 -12.39 10.22
N ILE A 162 -12.99 -13.68 10.32
CA ILE A 162 -12.65 -14.66 9.29
C ILE A 162 -13.20 -14.21 7.92
N LYS A 163 -14.48 -13.84 7.84
CA LYS A 163 -15.12 -13.37 6.60
C LYS A 163 -14.44 -12.12 6.02
N LYS A 164 -14.11 -11.14 6.86
CA LYS A 164 -13.41 -9.92 6.44
C LYS A 164 -12.01 -10.22 5.91
N ILE A 165 -11.27 -11.11 6.58
CA ILE A 165 -9.93 -11.52 6.17
C ILE A 165 -9.97 -12.31 4.86
N GLU A 166 -10.93 -13.22 4.71
CA GLU A 166 -11.16 -13.95 3.45
C GLU A 166 -11.50 -12.97 2.31
N GLY A 167 -12.38 -11.99 2.56
CA GLY A 167 -12.71 -10.95 1.60
C GLY A 167 -11.53 -10.06 1.20
N ASN A 168 -10.65 -9.72 2.15
CA ASN A 168 -9.39 -9.03 1.86
C ASN A 168 -8.42 -9.91 1.05
N THR A 169 -8.34 -11.20 1.38
CA THR A 169 -7.45 -12.15 0.69
C THR A 169 -7.88 -12.35 -0.77
N GLU A 170 -9.19 -12.51 -1.02
CA GLU A 170 -9.74 -12.60 -2.37
C GLU A 170 -9.49 -11.32 -3.16
N TRP A 171 -9.74 -10.15 -2.53
CA TRP A 171 -9.49 -8.83 -3.13
C TRP A 171 -8.04 -8.67 -3.58
N TYR A 172 -7.09 -9.03 -2.73
CA TYR A 172 -5.66 -8.95 -3.07
C TYR A 172 -5.24 -10.01 -4.07
N THR A 173 -5.78 -11.21 -4.00
CA THR A 173 -5.51 -12.25 -5.01
C THR A 173 -5.94 -11.77 -6.40
N GLY A 174 -7.15 -11.20 -6.54
CA GLY A 174 -7.61 -10.64 -7.81
C GLY A 174 -6.79 -9.42 -8.25
N THR A 175 -6.37 -8.58 -7.31
CA THR A 175 -5.49 -7.44 -7.59
C THR A 175 -4.12 -7.88 -8.11
N ILE A 176 -3.51 -8.90 -7.50
CA ILE A 176 -2.22 -9.47 -7.91
C ILE A 176 -2.31 -10.05 -9.34
N GLN A 177 -3.37 -10.80 -9.64
CA GLN A 177 -3.57 -11.38 -10.98
C GLN A 177 -3.69 -10.32 -12.09
N ASP A 178 -4.23 -9.16 -11.75
CA ASP A 178 -4.46 -8.04 -12.66
C ASP A 178 -3.47 -6.89 -12.44
N PHE A 179 -2.38 -7.11 -11.69
CA PHE A 179 -1.54 -6.01 -11.20
C PHE A 179 -0.98 -5.16 -12.34
N ASP A 180 -0.61 -5.78 -13.46
CA ASP A 180 -0.12 -5.08 -14.66
C ASP A 180 -1.14 -4.13 -15.30
N LYS A 181 -2.44 -4.31 -15.01
CA LYS A 181 -3.50 -3.40 -15.47
C LYS A 181 -3.61 -2.14 -14.62
N ILE A 182 -2.98 -2.10 -13.45
CA ILE A 182 -2.93 -0.92 -12.58
C ILE A 182 -1.93 0.06 -13.17
N LYS A 183 -2.43 1.20 -13.63
CA LYS A 183 -1.59 2.24 -14.22
C LYS A 183 -1.03 3.11 -13.11
N PHE A 184 0.28 3.33 -13.15
CA PHE A 184 0.94 4.34 -12.33
C PHE A 184 1.16 5.58 -13.19
N VAL A 185 0.78 6.72 -12.63
CA VAL A 185 0.74 8.03 -13.27
C VAL A 185 1.58 9.00 -12.48
N TYR A 186 1.92 10.11 -13.12
CA TYR A 186 2.43 11.29 -12.45
C TYR A 186 1.28 12.26 -12.15
N ALA A 187 1.35 12.96 -11.02
CA ALA A 187 0.45 14.05 -10.67
C ALA A 187 1.23 15.16 -9.98
N ILE A 188 0.70 16.37 -9.97
CA ILE A 188 1.22 17.47 -9.15
C ILE A 188 0.39 17.54 -7.87
N GLU A 189 1.04 17.60 -6.72
CA GLU A 189 0.34 17.71 -5.43
C GLU A 189 -0.64 18.91 -5.43
N GLY A 190 -1.87 18.66 -4.99
CA GLY A 190 -2.93 19.67 -4.99
C GLY A 190 -3.70 19.81 -6.31
N PHE A 191 -3.32 19.09 -7.37
CA PHE A 191 -4.02 19.07 -8.66
C PHE A 191 -4.64 17.69 -8.94
N SER A 192 -5.76 17.67 -9.67
CA SER A 192 -6.49 16.44 -9.99
C SER A 192 -6.07 15.79 -11.32
N LEU A 193 -5.16 16.42 -12.07
CA LEU A 193 -4.74 15.93 -13.39
C LEU A 193 -3.69 14.83 -13.24
N GLU A 194 -3.81 13.81 -14.08
CA GLU A 194 -2.91 12.65 -14.14
C GLU A 194 -2.21 12.60 -15.50
N TYR A 195 -0.91 12.35 -15.48
CA TYR A 195 -0.05 12.32 -16.66
C TYR A 195 0.67 10.98 -16.76
N MET A 196 0.88 10.49 -17.98
CA MET A 196 1.61 9.23 -18.21
C MET A 196 3.11 9.46 -18.43
N LEU A 197 3.46 10.63 -18.96
CA LEU A 197 4.81 11.01 -19.38
C LEU A 197 5.24 12.27 -18.63
N PHE A 198 6.54 12.37 -18.35
CA PHE A 198 7.11 13.54 -17.68
C PHE A 198 6.88 14.84 -18.47
N VAL A 199 7.00 14.79 -19.81
CA VAL A 199 6.82 15.98 -20.66
C VAL A 199 5.44 16.59 -20.51
N ASP A 200 4.38 15.77 -20.50
CA ASP A 200 3.00 16.26 -20.38
C ASP A 200 2.77 16.90 -18.99
N LEU A 201 3.42 16.36 -17.95
CA LEU A 201 3.39 16.93 -16.60
C LEU A 201 4.15 18.26 -16.55
N PHE A 202 5.36 18.29 -17.11
CA PHE A 202 6.23 19.47 -17.06
C PHE A 202 5.63 20.65 -17.84
N GLU A 203 5.02 20.39 -19.00
CA GLU A 203 4.32 21.42 -19.80
C GLU A 203 3.04 21.95 -19.14
N ALA A 204 2.53 21.27 -18.11
CA ALA A 204 1.37 21.71 -17.34
C ALA A 204 1.71 22.53 -16.08
N ILE A 205 2.99 22.66 -15.75
CA ILE A 205 3.52 23.51 -14.66
C ILE A 205 3.69 24.94 -15.16
#